data_AF-I2PY90-F1
#
_entry.id   AF-I2PY90-F1
#
_cell.length_a   1.000
_cell.length_b   1.000
_cell.length_c   1.000
_cell.angle_alpha   90.00
_cell.angle_beta   90.00
_cell.angle_gamma   90.00
#
_symmetry.space_group_name_H-M   'P 1'
#
loop_
_entity.id
_entity.type
_entity.pdbx_description
1 polymer ?
#
loop_
_entity_poly.entity_id
_entity_poly.type
_entity_poly.pdbx_seq_one_letter_code
_entity_poly.pdbx_strand_id
1 'polypeptide(L)' 'MSPRIKDLVDVLLKLALIAGIIVFLYFYATGRAVGRYLYIANGELEYVMDTATGVIYQGGYSMNHITGQESSGGKPRK' A
#
# COMPACT_ATOMS: atom_id res chain seq x y z
N MET A 1 -24.28 -13.83 36.47
CA MET A 1 -24.36 -13.99 35.01
C MET A 1 -24.36 -15.48 34.70
N SER A 2 -25.34 -16.00 33.95
CA SER A 2 -25.43 -17.45 33.71
C SER A 2 -24.32 -17.91 32.76
N PRO A 3 -23.86 -19.17 32.86
CA PRO A 3 -22.80 -19.71 32.00
C PRO A 3 -23.09 -19.53 30.51
N ARG A 4 -24.34 -19.76 30.10
CA ARG A 4 -24.80 -19.59 28.71
C ARG A 4 -24.63 -18.17 28.17
N ILE A 5 -24.78 -17.14 29.03
CA ILE A 5 -24.61 -15.75 28.62
C ILE A 5 -23.11 -15.45 28.45
N LYS A 6 -22.24 -16.00 29.31
CA LYS A 6 -20.79 -15.85 29.14
C LYS A 6 -20.30 -16.48 27.83
N ASP A 7 -20.77 -17.68 27.52
CA ASP A 7 -20.39 -18.38 26.29
C ASP A 7 -20.86 -17.61 25.04
N LEU A 8 -22.08 -17.09 25.06
CA LEU A 8 -22.60 -16.26 23.97
C LEU A 8 -21.76 -15.00 23.76
N VAL A 9 -21.40 -14.30 24.85
CA VAL A 9 -20.59 -13.08 24.79
C VAL A 9 -19.19 -13.38 24.26
N ASP A 10 -18.57 -14.48 24.67
CA ASP A 10 -17.25 -14.90 24.19
C ASP A 10 -17.26 -15.23 22.69
N VAL A 11 -18.29 -15.94 22.21
CA VAL A 11 -18.47 -16.22 20.77
C VAL A 11 -18.64 -14.93 19.97
N LEU A 12 -19.48 -14.00 20.44
CA LEU A 12 -19.70 -12.72 19.77
C LEU A 12 -18.43 -11.87 19.73
N LEU A 13 -17.65 -11.84 20.81
CA LEU A 13 -16.38 -11.12 20.86
C LEU A 13 -15.39 -11.67 19.83
N LYS A 14 -15.26 -13.00 19.74
CA LYS A 14 -14.37 -13.66 18.76
C LYS A 14 -14.78 -13.33 17.33
N LEU A 15 -16.08 -13.37 17.03
CA LEU A 15 -16.60 -13.01 15.71
C LEU A 15 -16.34 -11.54 15.38
N ALA A 16 -16.56 -10.63 16.35
CA ALA A 16 -16.28 -9.21 16.19
C ALA A 16 -14.79 -8.95 15.95
N LEU A 17 -13.89 -9.67 16.65
CA LEU A 17 -12.46 -9.55 16.48
C LEU A 17 -12.03 -9.98 15.07
N ILE A 18 -12.54 -11.12 14.59
CA ILE A 18 -12.27 -11.61 13.24
C ILE A 18 -12.78 -10.62 12.18
N ALA A 19 -14.01 -10.13 12.33
CA ALA A 19 -14.57 -9.14 11.43
C ALA A 19 -13.74 -7.84 11.42
N GLY A 20 -13.30 -7.38 12.58
CA GLY A 20 -12.43 -6.20 12.72
C GLY A 20 -11.09 -6.38 11.99
N ILE A 21 -10.46 -7.55 12.13
CA ILE A 21 -9.20 -7.87 11.43
C ILE A 21 -9.42 -7.88 9.92
N ILE A 22 -10.50 -8.50 9.43
CA ILE A 22 -10.82 -8.55 7.99
C ILE A 22 -11.00 -7.15 7.43
N VAL A 23 -11.78 -6.31 8.11
CA VAL A 23 -12.04 -4.92 7.69
C VAL A 23 -10.75 -4.11 7.69
N PHE A 24 -9.92 -4.24 8.72
CA PHE A 24 -8.62 -3.58 8.78
C PHE A 24 -7.72 -3.99 7.60
N LEU A 25 -7.62 -5.30 7.32
CA LEU A 25 -6.82 -5.80 6.20
C LEU A 25 -7.34 -5.30 4.85
N TYR A 26 -8.66 -5.22 4.68
CA TYR A 26 -9.28 -4.68 3.47
C TYR A 26 -8.91 -3.20 3.26
N PHE A 27 -9.06 -2.37 4.28
CA PHE A 27 -8.69 -0.95 4.20
C PHE A 27 -7.19 -0.74 4.04
N TYR A 28 -6.37 -1.54 4.71
CA TYR A 28 -4.92 -1.50 4.56
C TYR A 28 -4.48 -1.84 3.13
N ALA A 29 -5.06 -2.90 2.53
CA ALA A 29 -4.75 -3.32 1.17
C ALA A 29 -5.21 -2.28 0.13
N THR A 30 -6.42 -1.73 0.29
CA THR A 30 -7.00 -0.77 -0.65
C THR A 30 -6.39 0.63 -0.52
N GLY A 31 -6.03 1.07 0.69
CA GLY A 31 -5.44 2.37 0.96
C GLY A 31 -4.02 2.54 0.40
N ARG A 32 -3.27 1.44 0.22
CA ARG A 32 -1.89 1.48 -0.32
C ARG A 32 -1.79 2.04 -1.75
N ALA A 33 -2.88 2.09 -2.51
CA ALA A 33 -2.87 2.57 -3.88
C ALA A 33 -3.22 4.07 -4.02
N VAL A 34 -3.92 4.65 -3.05
CA VAL A 34 -4.40 6.03 -3.14
C VAL A 34 -3.24 6.99 -2.84
N GLY A 35 -2.90 7.85 -3.81
CA GLY A 35 -1.79 8.80 -3.67
C GLY A 35 -0.39 8.17 -3.74
N ARG A 36 -0.30 6.90 -4.17
CA ARG A 36 0.97 6.17 -4.23
C ARG A 36 1.94 6.76 -5.26
N TYR A 37 1.45 7.26 -6.38
CA TYR A 37 2.29 7.85 -7.42
C TYR A 37 2.13 9.37 -7.40
N LEU A 38 3.21 10.06 -7.05
CA LEU A 38 3.29 11.52 -7.06
C LEU A 38 4.04 11.97 -8.32
N TYR A 39 3.38 12.79 -9.14
CA TYR A 39 4.02 13.41 -10.29
C TYR A 39 4.65 14.75 -9.89
N ILE A 40 5.91 14.96 -10.23
CA ILE A 40 6.68 16.16 -9.92
C ILE A 40 7.20 16.75 -11.24
N ALA A 41 6.83 17.99 -11.53
CA ALA A 41 7.29 18.74 -12.68
C ALA A 41 7.66 20.17 -12.27
N ASN A 42 8.97 20.47 -12.24
CA ASN A 42 9.51 21.78 -11.83
C ASN A 42 10.29 22.48 -12.96
N GLY A 43 9.85 22.34 -14.20
CA GLY A 43 10.44 22.99 -15.39
C GLY A 43 11.78 22.42 -15.86
N GLU A 44 12.65 21.98 -14.94
CA GLU A 44 13.94 21.33 -15.26
C GLU A 44 13.89 19.80 -15.08
N LEU A 45 12.98 19.31 -14.24
CA LEU A 45 12.86 17.90 -13.86
C LEU A 45 11.40 17.47 -13.93
N GLU A 46 11.17 16.34 -14.61
CA GLU A 46 9.88 15.67 -14.72
C GLU A 46 10.06 14.20 -14.37
N TYR A 47 9.43 13.75 -13.29
CA TYR A 47 9.49 12.36 -12.84
C TYR A 47 8.27 11.98 -12.00
N VAL A 48 8.03 10.67 -11.90
CA VAL A 48 7.00 10.09 -11.03
C VAL A 48 7.67 9.40 -9.86
N MET A 49 7.22 9.64 -8.64
CA MET A 49 7.71 8.97 -7.44
C MET A 49 6.63 8.04 -6.87
N ASP A 50 6.96 6.76 -6.67
CA ASP A 50 6.19 5.87 -5.81
C ASP A 50 6.51 6.22 -4.34
N THR A 51 5.60 6.93 -3.70
CA THR A 51 5.73 7.41 -2.31
C THR A 51 5.73 6.28 -1.29
N ALA A 52 5.21 5.10 -1.65
CA ALA A 52 5.21 3.94 -0.76
C ALA A 52 6.53 3.18 -0.77
N THR A 53 7.25 3.16 -1.91
CA THR A 53 8.50 2.40 -2.06
C THR A 53 9.74 3.28 -2.18
N GLY A 54 9.56 4.56 -2.48
CA GLY A 54 10.63 5.48 -2.80
C GLY A 54 11.22 5.32 -4.20
N VAL A 55 10.59 4.55 -5.09
CA VAL A 55 11.10 4.42 -6.45
C VAL A 55 10.73 5.65 -7.27
N ILE A 56 11.74 6.26 -7.90
CA ILE A 56 11.60 7.35 -8.86
C ILE A 56 11.58 6.75 -10.26
N TYR A 57 10.65 7.17 -11.11
CA TYR A 57 10.51 6.78 -12.51
C TYR A 57 10.70 8.01 -13.38
N GLN A 58 11.66 7.96 -14.31
CA GLN A 58 11.99 9.06 -15.20
C GLN A 58 12.49 8.53 -16.55
N GLY A 59 11.88 8.97 -17.66
CA GLY A 59 12.40 8.71 -19.00
C GLY A 59 12.56 7.22 -19.38
N GLY A 60 11.75 6.31 -18.81
CA GLY A 60 11.87 4.87 -19.03
C GLY A 60 12.87 4.16 -18.10
N TYR A 61 13.50 4.89 -17.20
CA TYR A 61 14.36 4.37 -16.14
C TYR A 61 13.64 4.47 -14.80
N SER A 62 14.10 3.68 -13.84
CA SER A 62 13.67 3.77 -12.45
C SER A 62 14.87 3.69 -11.51
N MET A 63 14.78 4.38 -10.38
CA MET A 63 15.81 4.39 -9.35
C MET A 63 15.14 4.29 -7.99
N ASN A 64 15.58 3.35 -7.16
CA ASN A 64 15.21 3.36 -5.75
C ASN A 64 16.01 4.46 -5.04
N HIS A 65 15.37 5.53 -4.57
CA HIS A 65 16.08 6.65 -3.94
C HIS A 65 16.70 6.28 -2.58
N ILE A 66 16.27 5.18 -1.95
CA ILE A 66 16.75 4.72 -0.64
C ILE A 66 18.02 3.89 -0.81
N THR A 67 18.01 2.95 -1.76
CA THR A 67 19.13 2.02 -1.97
C THR A 67 20.10 2.47 -3.06
N GLY A 68 19.73 3.45 -3.88
CA GLY A 68 20.49 3.89 -5.05
C GLY A 68 20.48 2.89 -6.21
N GLN A 69 19.69 1.82 -6.12
CA GLN A 69 19.63 0.81 -7.17
C GLN A 69 18.85 1.35 -8.38
N GLU A 70 19.53 1.40 -9.52
CA GLU A 70 18.94 1.79 -10.80
C GLU A 70 18.45 0.56 -11.56
N SER A 71 17.35 0.72 -12.28
CA SER A 71 16.81 -0.26 -13.21
C SER A 71 16.36 0.44 -14.47
N SER A 72 16.89 0.02 -15.62
CA SER A 72 16.37 0.41 -16.91
C SER A 72 15.10 -0.40 -17.19
N GLY A 73 13.97 0.31 -17.35
CA GLY A 73 12.74 -0.30 -17.81
C GLY A 73 12.99 -0.91 -19.19
N GLY A 74 12.87 -2.23 -19.30
CA GLY A 74 13.08 -2.95 -20.55
C GLY A 74 12.30 -2.32 -21.71
N LYS A 75 12.98 -2.28 -22.87
CA LYS A 75 12.59 -1.76 -24.20
C LYS A 75 11.10 -1.38 -24.36
N PRO A 76 10.80 -0.22 -25.00
CA PRO A 76 9.44 0.09 -25.43
C PRO A 76 8.94 -1.06 -26.30
N ARG A 77 7.88 -1.75 -25.86
CA ARG A 77 7.16 -2.68 -26.74
C ARG A 77 6.50 -1.82 -27.82
N LYS A 78 7.03 -1.93 -29.04
CA LYS A 78 6.34 -1.48 -30.26
C LYS A 78 5.00 -2.18 -30.40
#